data_AF-A0A7R9B8E7-F1
#
_entry.id   AF-A0A7R9B8E7-F1
#
_cell.length_a   1.000
_cell.length_b   1.000
_cell.length_c   1.000
_cell.angle_alpha   90.00
_cell.angle_beta   90.00
_cell.angle_gamma   90.00
#
_symmetry.space_group_name_H-M   'P 1'
#
loop_
_entity.id
_entity.type
_entity.pdbx_description
1 polymer ?
#
loop_
_entity_poly.entity_id
_entity_poly.type
_entity_poly.pdbx_seq_one_letter_code
_entity_poly.pdbx_strand_id
1 'polypeptide(L)'
;MRCSLLPSPPIVAVHAYPGYHGYPQLAQSSGHADHYAYPAYKFDYAVHDPHTGDIKNQWESRDGDVVKGSYSLVEADGTLRTVDYTADKHNGFNAVVKKFGHAHHPQQATHYGRGYY
;
A
#
# COMPACT_ATOMS: atom_id res chain seq x y z
N MET A 1 10.89 26.76 18.73
CA MET A 1 10.11 26.92 17.48
C MET A 1 9.22 25.68 17.37
N ARG A 2 7.93 25.79 17.70
CA ARG A 2 7.00 24.64 17.66
C ARG A 2 6.24 24.69 16.33
N CYS A 3 6.51 23.73 15.44
CA CYS A 3 5.71 23.51 14.25
C CYS A 3 4.60 22.52 14.62
N SER A 4 3.38 23.01 14.80
CA SER A 4 2.19 22.22 15.08
C SER A 4 1.40 22.03 13.79
N LEU A 5 1.46 20.84 13.20
CA LEU A 5 0.52 20.39 12.17
C LEU A 5 -0.48 19.45 12.86
N LEU A 6 -1.75 19.86 12.88
CA LEU A 6 -2.84 19.01 13.36
C LEU A 6 -3.09 17.88 12.34
N PRO A 7 -3.45 16.66 12.77
CA PRO A 7 -3.86 15.60 11.87
C PRO A 7 -5.23 15.95 11.24
N SER A 8 -5.34 15.80 9.91
CA SER A 8 -6.60 15.94 9.18
C SER A 8 -7.56 14.79 9.52
N PRO A 9 -8.87 15.04 9.69
CA PRO A 9 -9.84 13.96 9.91
C PRO A 9 -10.04 13.12 8.63
N PRO A 10 -10.37 11.82 8.75
CA PRO A 10 -10.72 11.01 7.57
C PRO A 10 -12.09 11.44 7.03
N ILE A 11 -12.13 11.81 5.75
CA ILE A 11 -13.38 12.07 5.04
C ILE A 11 -14.02 10.72 4.70
N VAL A 12 -15.12 10.38 5.38
CA VAL A 12 -16.01 9.30 4.95
C VAL A 12 -16.94 9.87 3.88
N ALA A 13 -16.68 9.58 2.61
CA ALA A 13 -17.58 9.90 1.52
C ALA A 13 -18.52 8.72 1.25
N VAL A 14 -19.76 8.82 1.73
CA VAL A 14 -20.90 8.03 1.23
C VAL A 14 -21.38 8.72 -0.04
N HIS A 15 -21.33 8.04 -1.19
CA HIS A 15 -21.94 8.56 -2.41
C HIS A 15 -22.91 7.55 -3.03
N ALA A 16 -24.19 7.93 -2.96
CA ALA A 16 -25.31 7.30 -3.65
C ALA A 16 -25.29 7.66 -5.14
N TYR A 17 -25.76 6.73 -5.98
CA TYR A 17 -25.82 6.88 -7.44
C TYR A 17 -27.13 7.53 -7.89
N PRO A 18 -27.10 8.61 -8.71
CA PRO A 18 -28.27 9.06 -9.44
C PRO A 18 -28.11 8.87 -10.97
N GLY A 19 -28.98 8.03 -11.53
CA GLY A 19 -29.93 8.36 -12.60
C GLY A 19 -29.42 8.87 -13.97
N TYR A 20 -29.65 8.03 -14.99
CA TYR A 20 -29.57 8.34 -16.43
C TYR A 20 -30.60 9.41 -16.86
N HIS A 21 -30.14 10.53 -17.45
CA HIS A 21 -30.96 11.41 -18.30
C HIS A 21 -30.10 11.97 -19.46
N GLY A 22 -30.58 11.78 -20.69
CA GLY A 22 -29.83 12.01 -21.94
C GLY A 22 -29.69 13.47 -22.39
N TYR A 23 -28.68 13.71 -23.23
CA TYR A 23 -28.36 15.01 -23.86
C TYR A 23 -28.33 14.88 -25.39
N PRO A 24 -28.64 15.98 -26.14
CA PRO A 24 -28.82 15.93 -27.58
C PRO A 24 -27.50 15.77 -28.34
N GLN A 25 -27.61 15.10 -29.49
CA GLN A 25 -26.52 14.76 -30.39
C GLN A 25 -25.97 15.99 -31.12
N LEU A 26 -24.77 16.42 -30.73
CA LEU A 26 -23.92 17.29 -31.54
C LEU A 26 -22.96 16.40 -32.34
N ALA A 27 -23.22 16.30 -33.63
CA ALA A 27 -22.32 15.65 -34.57
C ALA A 27 -21.04 16.49 -34.72
N GLN A 28 -19.94 16.04 -34.09
CA GLN A 28 -18.59 16.45 -34.43
C GLN A 28 -17.78 15.20 -34.76
N SER A 29 -17.78 14.86 -36.04
CA SER A 29 -16.83 13.92 -36.63
C SER A 29 -15.51 14.67 -36.79
N SER A 30 -14.44 14.22 -36.11
CA SER A 30 -13.07 14.06 -36.67
C SER A 30 -12.04 13.83 -35.56
N GLY A 31 -11.63 12.57 -35.38
CA GLY A 31 -10.34 12.19 -34.80
C GLY A 31 -10.25 12.16 -33.27
N HIS A 32 -10.72 11.08 -32.65
CA HIS A 32 -10.11 10.63 -31.39
C HIS A 32 -8.65 10.28 -31.70
N ALA A 33 -7.74 11.24 -31.53
CA ALA A 33 -6.33 10.90 -31.40
C ALA A 33 -6.22 10.07 -30.12
N ASP A 34 -6.11 8.75 -30.27
CA ASP A 34 -5.81 7.85 -29.16
C ASP A 34 -4.46 8.28 -28.58
N HIS A 35 -4.51 9.08 -27.52
CA HIS A 35 -3.32 9.54 -26.83
C HIS A 35 -2.79 8.38 -25.99
N TYR A 36 -2.12 7.42 -26.64
CA TYR A 36 -1.38 6.36 -25.98
C TYR A 36 -0.15 6.98 -25.30
N ALA A 37 -0.34 7.46 -24.07
CA ALA A 37 0.76 7.91 -23.24
C ALA A 37 1.56 6.70 -22.75
N TYR A 38 2.89 6.83 -22.77
CA TYR A 38 3.79 5.84 -22.19
C TYR A 38 3.54 5.73 -20.67
N PRO A 39 3.18 4.54 -20.14
CA PRO A 39 2.82 4.42 -18.74
C PRO A 39 4.07 4.47 -17.85
N ALA A 40 4.21 5.57 -17.10
CA ALA A 40 5.30 5.74 -16.15
C ALA A 40 4.81 6.49 -14.89
N TYR A 41 5.28 6.05 -13.73
CA TYR A 41 5.03 6.73 -12.46
C TYR A 41 6.15 6.41 -11.47
N LYS A 42 6.27 7.25 -10.43
CA LYS A 42 7.13 7.03 -9.28
C LYS A 42 6.42 7.54 -8.03
N PHE A 43 6.50 6.79 -6.95
CA PHE A 43 6.04 7.23 -5.64
C PHE A 43 6.90 6.64 -4.53
N ASP A 44 6.90 7.33 -3.40
CA ASP A 44 7.53 6.89 -2.16
C ASP A 44 6.76 7.48 -0.98
N TYR A 45 6.72 6.73 0.12
CA TYR A 45 6.19 7.21 1.39
C TYR A 45 6.85 6.49 2.56
N ALA A 46 6.86 7.15 3.70
CA ALA A 46 7.30 6.58 4.97
C ALA A 46 6.35 6.97 6.10
N VAL A 47 6.19 6.07 7.06
CA VAL A 47 5.54 6.34 8.34
C VAL A 47 6.53 6.00 9.44
N HIS A 48 6.67 6.93 10.38
CA HIS A 48 7.46 6.74 11.59
C HIS A 48 6.67 7.34 12.75
N ASP A 49 5.81 6.53 13.35
CA ASP A 49 5.00 6.89 14.50
C ASP A 49 5.46 6.13 15.76
N PRO A 50 6.23 6.76 16.65
CA PRO A 50 6.67 6.14 17.90
C PRO A 50 5.54 5.82 18.87
N HIS A 51 4.38 6.48 18.75
CA HIS A 51 3.27 6.26 19.67
C HIS A 51 2.53 4.96 19.37
N THR A 52 2.28 4.68 18.08
CA THR A 52 1.66 3.43 17.64
C THR A 52 2.67 2.31 17.38
N GLY A 53 3.96 2.64 17.22
CA GLY A 53 5.00 1.71 16.82
C GLY A 53 5.02 1.43 15.31
N ASP A 54 4.24 2.17 14.53
CA ASP A 54 4.16 2.01 13.07
C ASP A 54 5.39 2.63 12.40
N ILE A 55 6.30 1.76 11.97
CA ILE A 55 7.50 2.13 11.23
C ILE A 55 7.49 1.35 9.93
N LYS A 56 7.26 2.07 8.82
CA LYS A 56 7.22 1.50 7.48
C LYS A 56 7.71 2.46 6.40
N ASN A 57 8.24 1.90 5.31
CA ASN A 57 8.70 2.65 4.15
C ASN A 57 8.36 1.90 2.87
N GLN A 58 7.92 2.62 1.83
CA GLN A 58 7.60 2.06 0.52
C GLN A 58 8.15 2.96 -0.58
N TRP A 59 8.62 2.37 -1.65
CA TRP A 59 8.77 3.05 -2.94
C TRP A 59 8.39 2.13 -4.09
N GLU A 60 7.94 2.72 -5.19
CA GLU A 60 7.70 2.01 -6.45
C GLU A 60 7.94 2.94 -7.64
N SER A 61 8.48 2.37 -8.71
CA SER A 61 8.62 3.00 -10.00
C SER A 61 8.07 2.06 -11.06
N ARG A 62 7.28 2.61 -11.98
CA ARG A 62 6.89 1.97 -13.23
C ARG A 62 7.51 2.68 -14.41
N ASP A 63 8.03 1.88 -15.31
CA ASP A 63 8.59 2.30 -16.59
C ASP A 63 8.07 1.34 -17.68
N GLY A 64 7.03 1.75 -18.38
CA GLY A 64 6.38 0.93 -19.40
C GLY A 64 5.70 -0.30 -18.79
N ASP A 65 6.21 -1.48 -19.12
CA ASP A 65 5.73 -2.77 -18.63
C ASP A 65 6.52 -3.29 -17.41
N VAL A 66 7.52 -2.52 -16.93
CA VAL A 66 8.37 -2.90 -15.81
C VAL A 66 8.00 -2.11 -14.56
N VAL A 67 7.72 -2.82 -13.47
CA VAL A 67 7.54 -2.24 -12.12
C VAL A 67 8.67 -2.72 -11.23
N LYS A 68 9.21 -1.82 -10.41
CA LYS A 68 10.19 -2.15 -9.36
C LYS A 68 9.83 -1.39 -8.09
N GLY A 69 10.00 -2.01 -6.95
CA GLY A 69 9.78 -1.34 -5.68
C GLY A 69 10.33 -2.11 -4.50
N SER A 70 10.20 -1.49 -3.33
CA SER A 70 10.49 -2.13 -2.06
C SER A 70 9.53 -1.63 -0.99
N TYR A 71 9.17 -2.52 -0.07
CA TYR A 71 8.43 -2.19 1.14
C TYR A 71 9.17 -2.71 2.36
N SER A 72 9.19 -1.95 3.44
CA SER A 72 9.66 -2.40 4.75
C SER A 72 8.68 -2.06 5.86
N LEU A 73 8.56 -2.94 6.85
CA LEU A 73 7.77 -2.72 8.06
C LEU A 73 8.38 -3.42 9.27
N VAL A 74 8.23 -2.82 10.45
CA VAL A 74 8.50 -3.50 11.73
C VAL A 74 7.28 -4.34 12.10
N GLU A 75 7.45 -5.65 12.16
CA GLU A 75 6.41 -6.61 12.51
C GLU A 75 6.11 -6.59 14.01
N ALA A 76 4.95 -7.11 14.40
CA ALA A 76 4.52 -7.15 15.80
C ALA A 76 5.44 -7.98 16.73
N ASP A 77 6.21 -8.92 16.16
CA ASP A 77 7.20 -9.71 16.89
C ASP A 77 8.56 -8.99 17.06
N GLY A 78 8.66 -7.74 16.61
CA GLY A 78 9.86 -6.90 16.64
C GLY A 78 10.81 -7.08 15.46
N THR A 79 10.49 -7.97 14.51
CA THR A 79 11.36 -8.20 13.35
C THR A 79 11.13 -7.15 12.26
N LEU A 80 12.17 -6.84 11.49
CA LEU A 80 12.03 -6.00 10.30
C LEU A 80 11.83 -6.90 9.08
N ARG A 81 10.71 -6.74 8.39
CA ARG A 81 10.48 -7.34 7.08
C ARG A 81 10.81 -6.33 6.00
N THR A 82 11.55 -6.75 4.99
CA THR A 82 11.80 -6.00 3.75
C THR A 82 11.44 -6.88 2.56
N VAL A 83 10.68 -6.34 1.61
CA VAL A 83 10.27 -7.03 0.39
C VAL A 83 10.74 -6.20 -0.79
N ASP A 84 11.74 -6.69 -1.51
CA ASP A 84 12.17 -6.11 -2.78
C ASP A 84 11.43 -6.84 -3.91
N TYR A 85 10.79 -6.11 -4.81
CA TYR A 85 9.96 -6.72 -5.85
C TYR A 85 10.15 -6.11 -7.23
N THR A 86 9.89 -6.93 -8.24
CA THR A 86 9.91 -6.57 -9.66
C THR A 86 8.73 -7.23 -10.38
N ALA A 87 8.14 -6.57 -11.37
CA ALA A 87 7.18 -7.18 -12.27
C ALA A 87 7.48 -6.80 -13.71
N ASP A 88 7.45 -7.79 -14.62
CA ASP A 88 7.57 -7.56 -16.06
C ASP A 88 6.77 -8.60 -16.87
N LYS A 89 6.65 -8.39 -18.19
CA LYS A 89 5.89 -9.25 -19.10
C LYS A 89 6.45 -10.68 -19.24
N HIS A 90 7.75 -10.86 -19.05
CA HIS A 90 8.45 -12.12 -19.30
C HIS A 90 8.53 -13.00 -18.05
N ASN A 91 8.89 -12.40 -16.90
CA ASN A 91 9.13 -13.09 -15.64
C ASN A 91 7.91 -13.04 -14.70
N GLY A 92 6.91 -12.20 -15.02
CA GLY A 92 5.80 -11.93 -14.12
C GLY A 92 6.26 -11.19 -12.86
N PHE A 93 5.54 -11.38 -11.76
CA PHE A 93 5.90 -10.80 -10.47
C PHE A 93 6.93 -11.67 -9.73
N ASN A 94 8.01 -11.05 -9.25
CA ASN A 94 9.01 -11.65 -8.40
C ASN A 94 9.22 -10.78 -7.15
N ALA A 95 9.36 -11.43 -5.99
CA ALA A 95 9.65 -10.75 -4.74
C ALA A 95 10.69 -11.52 -3.91
N VAL A 96 11.62 -10.78 -3.32
CA VAL A 96 12.60 -11.29 -2.37
C VAL A 96 12.25 -10.73 -0.99
N VAL A 97 11.85 -11.62 -0.10
CA VAL A 97 11.50 -11.28 1.28
C VAL A 97 12.71 -11.52 2.18
N LYS A 98 13.10 -10.48 2.92
CA LYS A 98 14.15 -10.52 3.94
C LYS A 98 13.51 -10.23 5.29
N LYS A 99 13.86 -11.01 6.30
CA LYS A 99 13.44 -10.80 7.69
C LYS A 99 14.69 -10.67 8.56
N PHE A 100 14.74 -9.60 9.34
CA PHE A 100 15.86 -9.28 10.23
C PHE A 100 15.38 -9.19 11.69
N GLY A 101 16.26 -9.56 12.62
CA GLY A 101 15.95 -9.57 14.05
C GLY A 101 15.46 -10.93 14.56
N HIS A 102 15.08 -10.97 15.84
CA HIS A 102 14.60 -12.16 16.52
C HIS A 102 13.09 -12.04 16.79
N ALA A 103 12.32 -13.03 16.36
CA ALA A 103 10.88 -13.04 16.58
C ALA A 103 10.57 -13.37 18.05
N HIS A 104 9.96 -12.43 18.76
CA HIS A 104 9.40 -12.68 20.08
C HIS A 104 7.94 -13.11 19.94
N HIS A 105 7.69 -14.41 20.04
CA HIS A 105 6.33 -14.96 20.07
C HIS A 105 5.97 -15.36 21.51
N PRO A 106 4.77 -15.01 22.01
CA PRO A 106 4.34 -15.52 23.30
C PRO A 106 4.16 -17.04 23.19
N GLN A 107 4.86 -17.79 24.05
CA GLN A 107 4.54 -19.19 24.26
C GLN A 107 3.14 -19.25 24.88
N GLN A 108 2.19 -19.90 24.18
CA GLN A 108 0.89 -20.18 24.77
C GLN A 108 1.12 -21.13 25.95
N ALA A 109 1.10 -20.60 27.18
CA ALA A 109 1.04 -21.42 28.37
C ALA A 109 -0.34 -22.08 28.40
N THR A 110 -0.43 -23.31 27.93
CA THR A 110 -1.63 -24.15 28.04
C THR A 110 -1.88 -24.43 29.52
N HIS A 111 -2.56 -23.51 30.20
CA HIS A 111 -2.95 -23.68 31.59
C HIS A 111 -4.17 -24.61 31.60
N TYR A 112 -3.94 -25.92 31.55
CA TYR A 112 -4.98 -26.90 31.84
C TYR A 112 -5.40 -26.72 33.30
N GLY A 113 -6.47 -25.96 33.49
CA GLY A 113 -7.15 -25.83 34.77
C GLY A 113 -7.52 -27.20 35.29
N ARG A 114 -6.79 -27.63 36.32
CA ARG A 114 -7.23 -28.60 37.32
C ARG A 114 -8.57 -28.11 37.90
N GLY A 115 -9.67 -28.62 37.35
CA GLY A 115 -10.98 -28.52 37.98
C GLY A 115 -11.05 -29.50 39.14
N TYR A 116 -11.13 -28.98 40.37
CA TYR A 116 -11.60 -29.72 41.53
C TYR A 116 -12.74 -28.93 42.18
N TYR A 117 -13.79 -29.69 42.50
CA TYR A 117 -15.06 -29.37 43.17
C TYR A 117 -16.12 -28.69 42.32
#